data_AF-A0A3D4W5X3-F1
#
_entry.id   AF-A0A3D4W5X3-F1
#
_cell.length_a   1.000
_cell.length_b   1.000
_cell.length_c   1.000
_cell.angle_alpha   90.00
_cell.angle_beta   90.00
_cell.angle_gamma   90.00
#
_symmetry.space_group_name_H-M   'P 1'
#
loop_
_entity.id
_entity.type
_entity.pdbx_description
1 polymer ?
#
loop_
_entity_poly.entity_id
_entity_poly.type
_entity_poly.pdbx_seq_one_letter_code
_entity_poly.pdbx_strand_id
1 'polypeptide(L)' 'MARQEKFSTIRIEGSLITYDQLKRIIAGDAEGVSSESYGLVPGEKINEVISQDWDKALKLWQSFQNSLDSLPETDPAT' A
#
# COMPACT_ATOMS: atom_id res chain seq x y z
N MET A 1 -23.15 29.09 5.73
CA MET A 1 -22.52 28.84 4.41
C MET A 1 -21.22 28.09 4.66
N ALA A 2 -21.13 26.82 4.28
CA ALA A 2 -19.96 25.99 4.59
C ALA A 2 -18.88 26.17 3.53
N ARG A 3 -17.70 26.61 3.95
CA ARG A 3 -16.48 26.66 3.12
C ARG A 3 -16.15 25.23 2.68
N GLN A 4 -16.40 24.90 1.42
CA GLN A 4 -15.87 23.68 0.83
C GLN A 4 -14.34 23.81 0.83
N GLU A 5 -13.67 23.17 1.78
CA GLU A 5 -12.25 22.81 1.68
C GLU A 5 -12.08 22.00 0.39
N LYS A 6 -11.80 22.70 -0.71
CA LYS A 6 -11.56 22.12 -2.02
C LYS A 6 -10.12 21.63 -2.04
N PHE A 7 -9.94 20.32 -2.26
CA PHE A 7 -8.65 19.79 -2.68
C PHE A 7 -8.22 20.52 -3.97
N SER A 8 -7.14 21.30 -3.89
CA SER A 8 -6.68 22.15 -5.00
C SER A 8 -6.09 21.35 -6.17
N THR A 9 -5.67 20.12 -5.91
CA THR A 9 -4.98 19.23 -6.85
C THR A 9 -5.77 17.96 -7.19
N ILE A 10 -7.00 17.80 -6.67
CA ILE A 10 -7.82 16.59 -6.89
C ILE A 10 -9.09 16.96 -7.68
N ARG A 11 -9.24 16.34 -8.86
CA ARG A 11 -10.46 16.38 -9.66
C ARG A 11 -11.19 15.05 -9.50
N ILE A 12 -12.41 15.11 -8.99
CA ILE A 12 -13.29 13.94 -8.89
C ILE A 12 -14.10 13.84 -10.18
N GLU A 13 -14.07 12.67 -10.81
CA GLU A 13 -14.87 12.36 -12.00
C GLU A 13 -15.89 11.27 -11.67
N GLY A 14 -17.13 11.46 -12.12
CA GLY A 14 -18.24 10.56 -11.79
C GLY A 14 -18.74 10.69 -10.35
N SER A 15 -19.40 9.64 -9.84
CA SER A 15 -20.08 9.64 -8.54
C SER A 15 -19.62 8.54 -7.59
N LEU A 16 -18.55 7.81 -7.91
CA LEU A 16 -18.08 6.68 -7.11
C LEU A 16 -17.36 7.12 -5.83
N ILE A 17 -16.59 8.20 -5.90
CA ILE A 17 -15.87 8.77 -4.76
C ILE A 17 -16.31 10.22 -4.60
N THR A 18 -17.10 10.49 -3.57
CA THR A 18 -17.56 11.84 -3.24
C THR A 18 -16.50 12.61 -2.44
N TYR A 19 -16.57 13.94 -2.46
CA TYR A 19 -15.70 14.79 -1.62
C TYR A 19 -15.83 14.46 -0.11
N ASP A 20 -17.01 14.03 0.33
CA ASP A 20 -17.24 13.66 1.72
C ASP A 20 -16.49 12.36 2.09
N GLN A 21 -16.52 11.37 1.21
CA GLN A 21 -15.72 10.15 1.37
C GLN A 21 -14.23 10.44 1.43
N LEU A 22 -13.70 11.31 0.56
CA LEU A 22 -12.28 11.71 0.63
C LEU A 22 -11.93 12.38 1.95
N LYS A 23 -12.80 13.25 2.47
CA LYS A 23 -12.59 13.88 3.79
C LYS A 23 -12.54 12.84 4.90
N ARG A 24 -13.45 11.87 4.89
CA ARG A 24 -13.46 10.78 5.88
C ARG A 24 -12.22 9.90 5.79
N ILE A 25 -11.73 9.62 4.58
CA ILE A 25 -10.48 8.86 4.38
C ILE A 25 -9.30 9.62 4.99
N ILE A 26 -9.17 10.91 4.72
CA ILE A 26 -8.07 11.74 5.25
C ILE A 26 -8.18 11.91 6.77
N ALA A 27 -9.40 12.00 7.31
CA ALA A 27 -9.63 12.06 8.75
C ALA A 27 -9.34 10.73 9.47
N GLY A 28 -9.26 9.61 8.75
CA GLY A 28 -9.15 8.27 9.35
C GLY A 28 -10.48 7.68 9.82
N ASP A 29 -11.61 8.30 9.45
CA ASP A 29 -12.98 7.92 9.86
C ASP A 29 -13.75 7.16 8.77
N ALA A 30 -13.08 6.83 7.66
CA ALA A 30 -13.64 5.98 6.63
C ALA A 30 -13.48 4.50 7.00
N GLU A 31 -14.38 3.68 6.47
CA GLU A 31 -14.24 2.23 6.60
C GLU A 31 -13.00 1.75 5.84
N GLY A 32 -12.26 0.80 6.42
CA GLY A 32 -11.09 0.21 5.78
C GLY A 32 -9.81 1.04 5.88
N VAL A 33 -9.76 2.12 6.67
CA VAL A 33 -8.53 2.92 6.85
C VAL A 33 -7.75 2.59 8.13
N SER A 34 -8.33 1.78 9.03
CA SER A 34 -7.66 1.32 10.25
C SER A 34 -6.71 0.16 9.96
N SER A 35 -5.64 0.04 10.74
CA SER A 35 -4.69 -1.08 10.64
C SER A 35 -5.39 -2.43 10.82
N GLU A 36 -6.35 -2.49 11.74
CA GLU A 36 -7.17 -3.67 12.03
C GLU A 36 -7.97 -4.16 10.82
N SER A 37 -8.38 -3.25 9.92
CA SER A 37 -9.08 -3.62 8.68
C SER A 37 -8.22 -4.47 7.75
N TYR A 38 -6.90 -4.45 7.93
CA TYR A 38 -5.92 -5.22 7.17
C TYR A 38 -5.33 -6.38 7.96
N GLY A 39 -5.89 -6.72 9.13
CA GLY A 39 -5.36 -7.75 10.02
C GLY A 39 -4.04 -7.36 10.71
N LEU A 40 -3.69 -6.07 10.68
CA LEU A 40 -2.53 -5.54 11.38
C LEU A 40 -2.84 -5.28 12.84
N VAL A 41 -1.79 -5.22 13.67
CA VAL A 41 -1.92 -4.90 15.09
C VAL A 41 -2.47 -3.48 15.24
N PRO A 42 -3.36 -3.22 16.23
CA PRO A 42 -3.87 -1.88 16.48
C PRO A 42 -2.74 -0.87 16.70
N GLY A 43 -2.78 0.23 15.95
CA GLY A 43 -1.77 1.30 16.02
C GLY A 43 -0.57 1.13 15.09
N GLU A 44 -0.45 0.01 14.37
CA GLU A 44 0.53 -0.10 13.29
C GLU A 44 0.20 0.88 12.16
N LYS A 45 1.23 1.57 11.64
CA LYS A 45 1.03 2.41 10.47
C LYS A 45 1.10 1.55 9.22
N ILE A 46 -0.01 1.49 8.49
CA ILE A 46 -0.15 0.75 7.23
C ILE A 46 1.02 1.04 6.27
N ASN A 47 1.42 2.31 6.12
CA ASN A 47 2.54 2.70 5.27
C ASN A 47 3.89 2.11 5.71
N GLU A 48 4.13 1.98 7.02
CA GLU A 48 5.37 1.41 7.56
C GLU A 48 5.39 -0.11 7.31
N VAL A 49 4.26 -0.79 7.55
CA VAL A 49 4.13 -2.23 7.29
C VAL A 49 4.30 -2.54 5.79
N ILE A 50 3.65 -1.78 4.91
CA ILE A 50 3.80 -1.94 3.45
C ILE A 50 5.26 -1.77 3.04
N SER A 51 5.94 -0.73 3.54
CA SER A 51 7.35 -0.48 3.22
C SER A 51 8.25 -1.62 3.70
N GLN A 52 8.01 -2.11 4.92
CA GLN A 52 8.77 -3.22 5.50
C GLN A 52 8.56 -4.52 4.71
N ASP A 53 7.33 -4.83 4.31
CA ASP A 53 7.03 -6.04 3.56
C ASP A 53 7.57 -5.98 2.13
N TRP A 54 7.56 -4.80 1.50
CA TRP A 54 8.24 -4.57 0.24
C TRP A 54 9.74 -4.85 0.34
N ASP A 55 10.41 -4.31 1.36
CA ASP A 55 11.84 -4.54 1.58
C ASP A 55 12.16 -6.03 1.81
N LYS A 56 11.30 -6.76 2.52
CA LYS A 56 11.43 -8.21 2.69
C LYS A 56 11.30 -8.94 1.35
N ALA A 57 10.28 -8.60 0.56
CA ALA A 57 10.05 -9.21 -0.74
C ALA A 57 11.24 -8.98 -1.69
N LEU A 58 11.78 -7.75 -1.70
CA LEU A 58 12.93 -7.42 -2.52
C LEU A 58 14.18 -8.21 -2.10
N LYS A 59 14.42 -8.38 -0.81
CA LYS A 59 15.53 -9.20 -0.30
C LYS A 59 15.41 -10.67 -0.69
N LEU A 60 14.20 -11.23 -0.58
CA LEU A 60 13.94 -12.62 -1.01
C LEU A 60 14.16 -12.78 -2.51
N TRP A 61 13.71 -11.81 -3.31
CA TRP A 61 13.92 -11.79 -4.74
C TRP A 61 15.41 -11.75 -5.09
N GLN A 62 16.19 -10.86 -4.46
CA GLN A 62 17.64 -10.79 -4.66
C GLN A 62 18.34 -12.10 -4.30
N SER A 63 17.96 -12.72 -3.16
CA SER A 63 18.50 -14.02 -2.77
C SER A 63 18.18 -15.09 -3.80
N PHE A 64 16.95 -15.12 -4.33
CA PHE A 64 16.54 -16.06 -5.36
C PHE A 64 17.34 -15.88 -6.65
N GLN A 65 17.52 -14.64 -7.11
CA GLN A 65 18.34 -14.34 -8.29
C GLN A 65 19.80 -14.78 -8.09
N ASN A 66 20.41 -14.47 -6.94
CA ASN A 66 21.76 -14.92 -6.63
C ASN A 66 21.88 -16.45 -6.62
N SER A 67 20.86 -17.15 -6.12
CA SER A 67 20.83 -18.61 -6.16
C SER A 67 20.73 -19.14 -7.59
N LEU A 68 19.92 -18.54 -8.45
CA LEU A 68 19.86 -18.88 -9.88
C LEU A 68 21.20 -18.67 -10.58
N ASP A 69 21.86 -17.53 -10.35
CA ASP A 69 23.16 -17.23 -10.95
C ASP A 69 24.27 -18.21 -10.49
N SER A 70 24.10 -18.83 -9.32
CA SER A 70 25.02 -19.82 -8.77
C SER A 70 24.75 -21.26 -9.24
N LEU A 71 23.70 -21.48 -10.06
CA LEU A 71 23.38 -22.80 -10.57
C LEU A 71 24.43 -23.27 -11.60
N PRO A 72 24.78 -24.58 -11.61
CA PRO A 72 25.59 -25.15 -12.67
C PRO A 72 24.85 -25.09 -14.02
N GLU A 73 25.57 -24.95 -15.13
CA GLU A 73 24.99 -24.95 -16.50
C GLU A 73 24.19 -26.22 -16.85
N THR A 74 24.30 -27.27 -16.05
CA THR A 74 23.56 -28.54 -16.20
C THR A 74 22.24 -28.59 -15.42
N ASP A 75 21.85 -27.51 -14.75
CA ASP A 75 20.59 -27.44 -14.00
C ASP A 75 19.40 -27.15 -14.95
N PRO A 76 18.27 -27.88 -14.85
CA PRO A 76 17.09 -27.65 -15.67
C PRO A 76 16.37 -26.31 -15.43
N ALA A 77 16.81 -25.50 -14.46
CA ALA A 77 16.29 -24.15 -14.21
C ALA A 77 16.99 -23.03 -15.02
N THR A 78 17.98 -23.36 -15.86
CA THR A 78 18.57 -22.49 -16.90
C THR A 78 18.04 -22.85 -18.28
#